data_AF-A0A552FAM8-F1
#
_entry.id   AF-A0A552FAM8-F1
#
_cell.length_a   1.000
_cell.length_b   1.000
_cell.length_c   1.000
_cell.angle_alpha   90.00
_cell.angle_beta   90.00
_cell.angle_gamma   90.00
#
_symmetry.space_group_name_H-M   'P 1'
#
loop_
_entity.id
_entity.type
_entity.pdbx_description
1 polymer ?
#
loop_
_entity_poly.entity_id
_entity_poly.type
_entity_poly.pdbx_seq_one_letter_code
_entity_poly.pdbx_strand_id
1 'polypeptide(L)'
;MAVDWFTFLAQIVNFLILVAVLQKFLYRPIIQAMERREKTISDRQQDAEQKCQLAREEMEKYQQMQQDFATYRSTMLAQVKAAVAQTQTELMQGIRTEVEADRSRWQEIVQRQKDAFLQELRHQALQQIQATIRQVLADLAAVQLEQLVIQVFLDRVRNWDREEKRALCEAITATAKTREAIISSSFEISEELRQQIIPVLRQELVGDMDIKFEVKPALICGIELKTSGRRIAWNVENYLNGFEEDLALVFTRAARGNVPMSNDF
;
A
#
# COMPACT_ATOMS: atom_id res chain seq x y z
N MET A 1 100.61 -5.00 -113.65
CA MET A 1 99.50 -5.51 -114.47
C MET A 1 98.26 -5.58 -113.60
N ALA A 2 97.10 -5.28 -114.18
CA ALA A 2 95.95 -4.63 -113.54
C ALA A 2 95.58 -5.19 -112.17
N VAL A 3 95.46 -4.28 -111.19
CA VAL A 3 94.55 -4.54 -110.07
C VAL A 3 93.20 -4.75 -110.71
N ASP A 4 92.72 -5.98 -110.62
CA ASP A 4 91.44 -6.43 -111.14
C ASP A 4 90.35 -5.80 -110.27
N TRP A 5 90.16 -4.49 -110.44
CA TRP A 5 89.25 -3.64 -109.67
C TRP A 5 87.82 -4.17 -109.73
N PHE A 6 87.48 -4.82 -110.84
CA PHE A 6 86.23 -5.54 -111.03
C PHE A 6 86.09 -6.73 -110.06
N THR A 7 87.13 -7.56 -109.91
CA THR A 7 87.13 -8.75 -109.05
C THR A 7 87.13 -8.37 -107.57
N PHE A 8 87.83 -7.27 -107.21
CA PHE A 8 87.77 -6.68 -105.88
C PHE A 8 86.37 -6.13 -105.55
N LEU A 9 85.74 -5.42 -106.49
CA LEU A 9 84.36 -4.92 -106.33
C LEU A 9 83.36 -6.08 -106.23
N ALA A 10 83.53 -7.14 -107.02
CA ALA A 10 82.70 -8.35 -106.96
C ALA A 10 82.84 -9.10 -105.62
N GLN A 11 84.05 -9.16 -105.04
CA GLN A 11 84.26 -9.71 -103.69
C GLN A 11 83.60 -8.85 -102.60
N ILE A 12 83.66 -7.52 -102.71
CA ILE A 12 82.94 -6.61 -101.81
C ILE A 12 81.44 -6.85 -101.90
N VAL A 13 80.89 -6.97 -103.11
CA VAL A 13 79.47 -7.27 -103.31
C VAL A 13 79.11 -8.63 -102.73
N ASN A 14 79.93 -9.67 -102.93
CA ASN A 14 79.71 -11.00 -102.35
C ASN A 14 79.74 -10.98 -100.81
N PHE A 15 80.68 -10.24 -100.22
CA PHE A 15 80.75 -10.05 -98.77
C PHE A 15 79.54 -9.27 -98.23
N LEU A 16 79.09 -8.23 -98.93
CA LEU A 16 77.87 -7.49 -98.59
C LEU A 16 76.62 -8.38 -98.66
N ILE A 17 76.51 -9.24 -99.69
CA ILE A 17 75.43 -10.22 -99.80
C ILE A 17 75.48 -11.19 -98.61
N LEU A 18 76.66 -11.71 -98.26
CA LEU A 18 76.84 -12.59 -97.11
C LEU A 18 76.45 -11.91 -95.80
N VAL A 19 76.91 -10.69 -95.56
CA VAL A 19 76.57 -9.89 -94.37
C VAL A 19 75.07 -9.60 -94.32
N ALA A 20 74.44 -9.25 -95.44
CA ALA A 20 73.00 -9.01 -95.50
C ALA A 20 72.19 -10.28 -95.18
N VAL A 21 72.62 -11.44 -95.71
CA VAL A 21 72.01 -12.73 -95.39
C VAL A 21 72.20 -13.06 -93.91
N LEU A 22 73.40 -12.93 -93.37
CA LEU A 22 73.70 -13.24 -91.96
C LEU A 22 72.94 -12.32 -91.00
N GLN A 23 72.86 -11.03 -91.34
CA GLN A 23 72.12 -10.03 -90.58
C GLN A 23 70.62 -10.34 -90.54
N LYS A 24 70.05 -10.80 -91.67
CA LYS A 24 68.63 -11.13 -91.77
C LYS A 24 68.29 -12.50 -91.16
N PHE A 25 69.12 -13.52 -91.36
CA PHE A 25 68.83 -14.91 -90.98
C PHE A 25 69.34 -15.33 -89.60
N LEU A 26 70.44 -14.75 -89.10
CA LEU A 26 71.04 -15.19 -87.83
C LEU A 26 70.91 -14.12 -86.75
N TYR A 27 71.34 -12.89 -87.05
CA TYR A 27 71.46 -11.85 -86.03
C TYR A 27 70.10 -11.36 -85.51
N ARG A 28 69.18 -11.04 -86.43
CA ARG A 28 67.82 -10.61 -86.07
C ARG A 28 67.02 -11.65 -85.27
N PRO A 29 66.90 -12.93 -85.69
CA PRO A 29 66.12 -13.90 -84.93
C PRO A 29 66.75 -14.26 -83.58
N ILE A 30 68.07 -14.23 -83.44
CA ILE A 30 68.75 -14.48 -82.14
C ILE A 30 68.49 -13.34 -81.16
N ILE A 31 68.63 -12.09 -81.59
CA ILE A 31 68.35 -10.93 -80.72
C ILE A 31 66.86 -10.88 -80.34
N GLN A 32 65.95 -11.16 -81.28
CA GLN A 32 64.51 -11.26 -80.97
C GLN A 32 64.20 -12.39 -79.98
N ALA A 33 64.92 -13.52 -80.03
CA ALA A 33 64.76 -14.60 -79.06
C ALA A 33 65.29 -14.21 -77.67
N MET A 34 66.40 -13.46 -77.60
CA MET A 34 66.90 -12.89 -76.34
C MET A 34 65.93 -11.87 -75.75
N GLU A 35 65.46 -10.89 -76.53
CA GLU A 35 64.47 -9.90 -76.10
C GLU A 35 63.17 -10.55 -75.62
N ARG A 36 62.68 -11.59 -76.32
CA ARG A 36 61.49 -12.34 -75.87
C ARG A 36 61.71 -13.04 -74.54
N ARG A 37 62.90 -13.63 -74.32
CA ARG A 37 63.25 -14.28 -73.05
C ARG A 37 63.37 -13.25 -71.93
N GLU A 38 64.08 -12.16 -72.17
CA GLU A 38 64.24 -11.06 -71.21
C GLU A 38 62.87 -10.48 -70.81
N LYS A 39 62.02 -10.19 -71.80
CA LYS A 39 60.65 -9.74 -71.57
C LYS A 39 59.82 -10.74 -70.78
N THR A 40 59.89 -12.04 -71.11
CA THR A 40 59.14 -13.08 -70.38
C THR A 40 59.59 -13.18 -68.92
N ILE A 41 60.89 -13.03 -68.64
CA ILE A 41 61.42 -13.05 -67.27
C ILE A 41 60.99 -11.79 -66.51
N SER A 42 61.12 -10.62 -67.14
CA SER A 42 60.69 -9.34 -66.56
C SER A 42 59.19 -9.34 -66.28
N ASP A 43 58.35 -9.77 -67.21
CA ASP A 43 56.89 -9.86 -67.06
C ASP A 43 56.52 -10.82 -65.92
N ARG A 44 57.19 -11.97 -65.80
CA ARG A 44 56.96 -12.93 -64.69
C ARG A 44 57.37 -12.35 -63.34
N GLN A 45 58.47 -11.62 -63.29
CA GLN A 45 58.95 -11.00 -62.05
C GLN A 45 58.00 -9.89 -61.61
N GLN A 46 57.53 -9.06 -62.55
CA GLN A 46 56.57 -8.00 -62.28
C GLN A 46 55.19 -8.56 -61.86
N ASP A 47 54.71 -9.63 -62.49
CA ASP A 47 53.47 -10.32 -62.09
C ASP A 47 53.59 -10.95 -60.69
N ALA A 48 54.75 -11.53 -60.36
CA ALA A 48 55.00 -12.07 -59.02
C ALA A 48 55.05 -10.96 -57.95
N GLU A 49 55.68 -9.83 -58.24
CA GLU A 49 55.71 -8.65 -57.36
C GLU A 49 54.31 -8.07 -57.14
N GLN A 50 53.53 -7.90 -58.21
CA GLN A 50 52.14 -7.44 -58.13
C GLN A 50 51.27 -8.38 -57.29
N LYS A 51 51.39 -9.70 -57.49
CA LYS A 51 50.67 -10.69 -56.68
C LYS A 51 51.06 -10.66 -55.22
N CYS A 52 52.36 -10.51 -54.91
CA CYS A 52 52.84 -10.34 -53.54
C CYS A 52 52.30 -9.06 -52.90
N GLN A 53 52.24 -7.97 -53.65
CA GLN A 53 51.73 -6.69 -53.15
C GLN A 53 50.21 -6.77 -52.87
N LEU A 54 49.44 -7.31 -53.82
CA LEU A 54 48.00 -7.56 -53.63
C LEU A 54 47.71 -8.49 -52.45
N ALA A 55 48.51 -9.55 -52.28
CA ALA A 55 48.36 -10.47 -51.15
C ALA A 55 48.66 -9.79 -49.81
N ARG A 56 49.64 -8.88 -49.75
CA ARG A 56 49.94 -8.08 -48.54
C ARG A 56 48.82 -7.10 -48.23
N GLU A 57 48.33 -6.37 -49.22
CA GLU A 57 47.20 -5.44 -49.05
C GLU A 57 45.94 -6.16 -48.56
N GLU A 58 45.65 -7.34 -49.11
CA GLU A 58 44.49 -8.13 -48.69
C GLU A 58 44.68 -8.69 -47.26
N MET A 59 45.90 -9.11 -46.91
CA MET A 59 46.22 -9.55 -45.55
C MET A 59 46.07 -8.42 -44.53
N GLU A 60 46.53 -7.20 -44.85
CA GLU A 60 46.36 -6.02 -43.99
C GLU A 60 44.89 -5.65 -43.81
N LYS A 61 44.10 -5.66 -44.89
CA LYS A 61 42.64 -5.44 -44.83
C LYS A 61 41.96 -6.49 -43.96
N TYR A 62 42.31 -7.75 -44.13
CA TYR A 62 41.73 -8.84 -43.34
C TYR A 62 42.07 -8.69 -41.85
N GLN A 63 43.31 -8.30 -41.52
CA GLN A 63 43.71 -8.02 -40.14
C GLN A 63 42.94 -6.84 -39.54
N GLN A 64 42.75 -5.75 -40.29
CA GLN A 64 41.95 -4.61 -39.84
C GLN A 64 40.49 -5.02 -39.60
N MET A 65 39.87 -5.73 -40.55
CA MET A 65 38.50 -6.24 -40.39
C MET A 65 38.37 -7.15 -39.16
N GLN A 66 39.37 -7.99 -38.89
CA GLN A 66 39.38 -8.86 -37.71
C GLN A 66 39.44 -8.05 -36.41
N GLN A 67 40.24 -6.98 -36.35
CA GLN A 67 40.34 -6.09 -35.20
C GLN A 67 39.06 -5.28 -34.99
N ASP A 68 38.48 -4.75 -36.06
CA ASP A 68 37.21 -4.01 -36.03
C ASP A 68 36.07 -4.93 -35.56
N PHE A 69 36.02 -6.16 -36.07
CA PHE A 69 35.02 -7.14 -35.65
C PHE A 69 35.18 -7.53 -34.18
N ALA A 70 36.41 -7.71 -33.70
CA ALA A 70 36.68 -7.98 -32.30
C ALA A 70 36.24 -6.81 -31.39
N THR A 71 36.50 -5.58 -31.82
CA THR A 71 36.10 -4.36 -31.10
C THR A 71 34.58 -4.16 -31.12
N TYR A 72 33.93 -4.39 -32.25
CA TYR A 72 32.48 -4.34 -32.37
C TYR A 72 31.81 -5.41 -31.49
N ARG A 73 32.35 -6.63 -31.48
CA ARG A 73 31.85 -7.70 -30.63
C ARG A 73 31.99 -7.37 -29.14
N SER A 74 33.13 -6.82 -28.73
CA SER A 74 33.36 -6.46 -27.33
C SER A 74 32.44 -5.33 -26.87
N THR A 75 32.22 -4.31 -27.71
CA THR A 75 31.30 -3.20 -27.41
C THR A 75 29.85 -3.68 -27.35
N MET A 76 29.40 -4.51 -28.29
CA MET A 76 28.07 -5.14 -28.24
C MET A 76 27.87 -5.96 -26.97
N LEU A 77 28.85 -6.79 -26.59
CA LEU A 77 28.77 -7.57 -25.36
C LEU A 77 28.73 -6.68 -24.10
N ALA A 78 29.49 -5.59 -24.09
CA ALA A 78 29.45 -4.62 -22.99
C ALA A 78 28.08 -3.93 -22.88
N GLN A 79 27.50 -3.53 -24.01
CA GLN A 79 26.16 -2.92 -24.06
C GLN A 79 25.07 -3.88 -23.57
N VAL A 80 25.10 -5.13 -24.02
CA VAL A 80 24.14 -6.17 -23.56
C VAL A 80 24.28 -6.39 -22.05
N LYS A 81 25.51 -6.48 -21.52
CA LYS A 81 25.74 -6.63 -20.08
C LYS A 81 25.21 -5.42 -19.30
N ALA A 82 25.46 -4.20 -19.78
CA ALA A 82 24.96 -2.99 -19.16
C ALA A 82 23.42 -2.94 -19.15
N ALA A 83 22.78 -3.28 -20.28
CA ALA A 83 21.32 -3.35 -20.38
C ALA A 83 20.73 -4.40 -19.42
N VAL A 84 21.32 -5.59 -19.34
CA VAL A 84 20.88 -6.63 -18.40
C VAL A 84 21.03 -6.17 -16.94
N ALA A 85 22.15 -5.53 -16.59
CA ALA A 85 22.37 -5.00 -15.24
C ALA A 85 21.38 -3.89 -14.89
N GLN A 86 21.06 -3.01 -15.84
CA GLN A 86 20.05 -1.97 -15.68
C GLN A 86 18.66 -2.59 -15.46
N THR A 87 18.23 -3.50 -16.34
CA THR A 87 16.95 -4.20 -16.21
C THR A 87 16.84 -4.97 -14.89
N GLN A 88 17.92 -5.65 -14.46
CA GLN A 88 17.95 -6.32 -13.16
C GLN A 88 17.76 -5.34 -12.00
N THR A 89 18.39 -4.16 -12.08
CA THR A 89 18.27 -3.12 -11.06
C THR A 89 16.85 -2.57 -11.02
N GLU A 90 16.25 -2.27 -12.17
CA GLU A 90 14.87 -1.80 -12.30
C GLU A 90 13.86 -2.83 -11.76
N LEU A 91 14.01 -4.11 -12.12
CA LEU A 91 13.19 -5.20 -11.57
C LEU A 91 13.34 -5.31 -10.05
N MET A 92 14.57 -5.24 -9.53
CA MET A 92 14.81 -5.34 -8.09
C MET A 92 14.23 -4.14 -7.33
N GLN A 93 14.28 -2.94 -7.91
CA GLN A 93 13.63 -1.75 -7.36
C GLN A 93 12.11 -1.90 -7.37
N GLY A 94 11.52 -2.37 -8.49
CA GLY A 94 10.09 -2.64 -8.59
C GLY A 94 9.61 -3.63 -7.52
N ILE A 95 10.33 -4.75 -7.36
CA ILE A 95 10.04 -5.76 -6.32
C ILE A 95 10.12 -5.13 -4.92
N ARG A 96 11.14 -4.32 -4.62
CA ARG A 96 11.26 -3.66 -3.31
C ARG A 96 10.08 -2.74 -3.03
N THR A 97 9.69 -1.92 -4.01
CA THR A 97 8.54 -1.01 -3.87
C THR A 97 7.24 -1.78 -3.68
N GLU A 98 7.05 -2.90 -4.38
CA GLU A 98 5.87 -3.75 -4.21
C GLU A 98 5.83 -4.40 -2.82
N VAL A 99 6.96 -4.93 -2.34
CA VAL A 99 7.09 -5.50 -0.99
C VAL A 99 6.85 -4.44 0.09
N GLU A 100 7.35 -3.23 -0.08
CA GLU A 100 7.10 -2.11 0.86
C GLU A 100 5.62 -1.72 0.87
N ALA A 101 4.98 -1.65 -0.30
CA ALA A 101 3.56 -1.36 -0.42
C ALA A 101 2.70 -2.48 0.23
N ASP A 102 3.04 -3.74 0.01
CA ASP A 102 2.38 -4.88 0.65
C ASP A 102 2.56 -4.89 2.16
N ARG A 103 3.78 -4.59 2.63
CA ARG A 103 4.06 -4.47 4.07
C ARG A 103 3.23 -3.36 4.71
N SER A 104 3.14 -2.20 4.06
CA SER A 104 2.34 -1.07 4.54
C SER A 104 0.85 -1.42 4.57
N ARG A 105 0.32 -2.02 3.48
CA ARG A 105 -1.07 -2.53 3.43
C ARG A 105 -1.35 -3.55 4.54
N TRP A 106 -0.43 -4.49 4.75
CA TRP A 106 -0.58 -5.50 5.79
C TRP A 106 -0.60 -4.89 7.18
N GLN A 107 0.28 -3.91 7.45
CA GLN A 107 0.29 -3.17 8.71
C GLN A 107 -1.03 -2.42 8.94
N GLU A 108 -1.59 -1.77 7.92
CA GLU A 108 -2.91 -1.14 8.03
C GLU A 108 -4.02 -2.15 8.32
N ILE A 109 -4.02 -3.29 7.63
CA ILE A 109 -5.02 -4.35 7.84
C ILE A 109 -4.93 -4.88 9.27
N VAL A 110 -3.71 -5.18 9.75
CA VAL A 110 -3.48 -5.65 11.12
C VAL A 110 -3.96 -4.61 12.13
N GLN A 111 -3.67 -3.33 11.91
CA GLN A 111 -4.11 -2.27 12.80
C GLN A 111 -5.64 -2.17 12.84
N ARG A 112 -6.31 -2.18 11.68
CA ARG A 112 -7.77 -2.17 11.60
C ARG A 112 -8.40 -3.41 12.26
N GLN A 113 -7.80 -4.58 12.08
CA GLN A 113 -8.26 -5.81 12.73
C GLN A 113 -8.11 -5.73 14.25
N LYS A 114 -7.00 -5.17 14.77
CA LYS A 114 -6.81 -4.96 16.20
C LYS A 114 -7.84 -3.99 16.76
N ASP A 115 -8.10 -2.88 16.06
CA ASP A 115 -9.08 -1.89 16.49
C ASP A 115 -10.50 -2.47 16.50
N ALA A 116 -10.88 -3.22 15.45
CA ALA A 116 -12.16 -3.90 15.37
C ALA A 116 -12.31 -4.98 16.46
N PHE A 117 -11.26 -5.78 16.70
CA PHE A 117 -11.26 -6.79 17.76
C PHE A 117 -11.41 -6.16 19.16
N LEU A 118 -10.71 -5.05 19.43
CA LEU A 118 -10.83 -4.34 20.69
C LEU A 118 -12.22 -3.72 20.86
N GLN A 119 -12.84 -3.21 19.80
CA GLN A 119 -14.21 -2.71 19.84
C GLN A 119 -15.22 -3.82 20.15
N GLU A 120 -15.10 -4.96 19.48
CA GLU A 120 -15.96 -6.13 19.71
C GLU A 120 -15.80 -6.65 21.14
N LEU A 121 -14.56 -6.80 21.61
CA LEU A 121 -14.28 -7.24 22.98
C LEU A 121 -14.88 -6.28 24.02
N ARG A 122 -14.82 -4.97 23.77
CA ARG A 122 -15.44 -3.96 24.64
C ARG A 122 -16.96 -4.10 24.68
N HIS A 123 -17.58 -4.29 23.53
CA HIS A 123 -19.04 -4.46 23.45
C HIS A 123 -19.49 -5.71 24.21
N GLN A 124 -18.81 -6.84 24.00
CA GLN A 124 -19.10 -8.09 24.70
C GLN A 124 -18.86 -7.97 26.21
N ALA A 125 -17.79 -7.31 26.65
CA ALA A 125 -17.50 -7.11 28.06
C ALA A 125 -18.59 -6.26 28.75
N LEU A 126 -19.03 -5.16 28.11
CA LEU A 126 -20.10 -4.32 28.64
C LEU A 126 -21.42 -5.08 28.77
N GLN A 127 -21.79 -5.85 27.73
CA GLN A 127 -22.98 -6.69 27.76
C GLN A 127 -22.92 -7.73 28.88
N GLN A 128 -21.77 -8.39 29.07
CA GLN A 128 -21.61 -9.41 30.10
C GLN A 128 -21.65 -8.81 31.52
N ILE A 129 -21.02 -7.64 31.72
CA ILE A 129 -21.09 -6.91 32.99
C ILE A 129 -22.53 -6.49 33.26
N GLN A 130 -23.24 -5.96 32.27
CA GLN A 130 -24.65 -5.58 32.41
C GLN A 130 -25.53 -6.78 32.79
N ALA A 131 -25.38 -7.91 32.09
CA ALA A 131 -26.12 -9.13 32.41
C ALA A 131 -25.83 -9.60 33.83
N THR A 132 -24.56 -9.57 34.25
CA THR A 132 -24.15 -9.96 35.60
C THR A 132 -24.71 -9.03 36.66
N ILE A 133 -24.65 -7.70 36.46
CA ILE A 133 -25.22 -6.73 37.41
C ILE A 133 -26.74 -6.87 37.48
N ARG A 134 -27.43 -7.02 36.34
CA ARG A 134 -28.88 -7.25 36.30
C ARG A 134 -29.26 -8.52 37.07
N GLN A 135 -28.50 -9.61 36.91
CA GLN A 135 -28.73 -10.86 37.62
C GLN A 135 -28.47 -10.71 39.12
N VAL A 136 -27.34 -10.12 39.52
CA VAL A 136 -27.00 -9.89 40.93
C VAL A 136 -28.03 -8.98 41.62
N LEU A 137 -28.50 -7.94 40.94
CA LEU A 137 -29.55 -7.06 41.46
C LEU A 137 -30.91 -7.75 41.57
N ALA A 138 -31.24 -8.63 40.63
CA ALA A 138 -32.45 -9.45 40.71
C ALA A 138 -32.36 -10.46 41.89
N ASP A 139 -31.20 -11.08 42.09
CA ASP A 139 -30.94 -12.00 43.20
C ASP A 139 -30.95 -11.26 44.56
N LEU A 140 -30.50 -10.00 44.59
CA LEU A 140 -30.50 -9.11 45.76
C LEU A 140 -31.83 -8.36 45.97
N ALA A 141 -32.81 -8.48 45.07
CA ALA A 141 -34.13 -7.86 45.17
C ALA A 141 -35.01 -8.55 46.23
N ALA A 142 -34.47 -8.71 47.43
CA ALA A 142 -35.22 -9.03 48.64
C ALA A 142 -35.69 -7.73 49.32
N VAL A 143 -36.67 -7.87 50.23
CA VAL A 143 -37.39 -6.83 50.99
C VAL A 143 -36.54 -5.64 51.50
N GLN A 144 -35.23 -5.84 51.74
CA GLN A 144 -34.31 -4.79 52.22
C GLN A 144 -33.93 -3.77 51.12
N LEU A 145 -33.82 -4.20 49.86
CA LEU A 145 -33.51 -3.30 48.74
C LEU A 145 -34.70 -2.41 48.39
N GLU A 146 -35.92 -2.94 48.52
CA GLU A 146 -37.18 -2.21 48.29
C GLU A 146 -37.28 -0.96 49.17
N GLN A 147 -36.98 -1.11 50.46
CA GLN A 147 -36.98 -0.01 51.43
C GLN A 147 -35.90 1.05 51.12
N LEU A 148 -34.71 0.60 50.72
CA LEU A 148 -33.59 1.50 50.39
C LEU A 148 -33.88 2.29 49.10
N VAL A 149 -34.45 1.66 48.08
CA VAL A 149 -34.85 2.32 46.82
C VAL A 149 -35.91 3.39 47.09
N ILE A 150 -36.89 3.10 47.97
CA ILE A 150 -37.91 4.07 48.37
C ILE A 150 -37.29 5.24 49.14
N GLN A 151 -36.36 4.99 50.07
CA GLN A 151 -35.69 6.07 50.81
C GLN A 151 -34.90 7.00 49.89
N VAL A 152 -34.09 6.44 48.99
CA VAL A 152 -33.32 7.23 48.00
C VAL A 152 -34.25 8.02 47.07
N PHE A 153 -35.37 7.43 46.65
CA PHE A 153 -36.40 8.13 45.89
C PHE A 153 -36.96 9.32 46.67
N LEU A 154 -37.36 9.13 47.92
CA LEU A 154 -37.94 10.19 48.75
C LEU A 154 -36.95 11.33 49.04
N ASP A 155 -35.68 11.02 49.32
CA ASP A 155 -34.66 12.04 49.54
C ASP A 155 -34.38 12.85 48.28
N ARG A 156 -34.43 12.21 47.11
CA ARG A 156 -34.25 12.91 45.84
C ARG A 156 -35.46 13.78 45.47
N VAL A 157 -36.67 13.30 45.77
CA VAL A 157 -37.91 14.10 45.63
C VAL A 157 -37.88 15.35 46.50
N ARG A 158 -37.35 15.24 47.72
CA ARG A 158 -37.18 16.39 48.63
C ARG A 158 -36.12 17.40 48.16
N ASN A 159 -35.12 16.95 47.40
CA ASN A 159 -33.99 17.76 46.93
C ASN A 159 -34.09 18.16 45.45
N TRP A 160 -35.28 18.16 44.83
CA TRP A 160 -35.46 18.58 43.44
C TRP A 160 -34.95 20.01 43.20
N ASP A 161 -34.27 20.21 42.06
CA ASP A 161 -33.83 21.54 41.66
C ASP A 161 -35.05 22.43 41.32
N ARG A 162 -34.92 23.74 41.53
CA ARG A 162 -36.06 24.68 41.37
C ARG A 162 -36.62 24.68 39.94
N GLU A 163 -35.80 24.37 38.94
CA GLU A 163 -36.21 24.26 37.54
C GLU A 163 -37.03 22.99 37.27
N GLU A 164 -36.61 21.83 37.79
CA GLU A 164 -37.35 20.56 37.66
C GLU A 164 -38.70 20.65 38.38
N LYS A 165 -38.72 21.28 39.55
CA LYS A 165 -39.95 21.52 40.32
C LYS A 165 -40.93 22.42 39.59
N ARG A 166 -40.46 23.52 38.97
CA ARG A 166 -41.29 24.42 38.16
C ARG A 166 -41.86 23.72 36.93
N ALA A 167 -41.01 23.01 36.20
CA ALA A 167 -41.42 22.25 35.02
C ALA A 167 -42.52 21.23 35.38
N LEU A 168 -42.36 20.48 36.47
CA LEU A 168 -43.36 19.51 36.88
C LEU A 168 -44.68 20.18 37.32
N CYS A 169 -44.61 21.30 38.05
CA CYS A 169 -45.79 22.06 38.46
C CYS A 169 -46.56 22.66 37.26
N GLU A 170 -45.86 23.17 36.25
CA GLU A 170 -46.45 23.67 35.01
C GLU A 170 -47.17 22.57 34.21
N ALA A 171 -46.58 21.38 34.12
CA ALA A 171 -47.21 20.24 33.44
C ALA A 171 -48.49 19.77 34.14
N ILE A 172 -48.50 19.78 35.47
CA ILE A 172 -49.66 19.39 36.28
C ILE A 172 -50.78 20.43 36.19
N THR A 173 -50.44 21.72 36.11
CA THR A 173 -51.43 22.82 36.04
C THR A 173 -52.01 23.02 34.65
N ALA A 174 -51.28 22.67 33.58
CA ALA A 174 -51.75 22.77 32.19
C ALA A 174 -52.88 21.77 31.84
N THR A 175 -52.98 20.64 32.56
CA THR A 175 -53.90 19.54 32.21
C THR A 175 -55.10 19.48 33.17
N ALA A 176 -56.04 20.41 32.98
CA ALA A 176 -57.09 20.79 33.94
C ALA A 176 -58.30 19.84 34.13
N LYS A 177 -58.19 18.50 34.00
CA LYS A 177 -59.37 17.62 34.23
C LYS A 177 -59.22 16.43 35.17
N THR A 178 -58.01 15.96 35.46
CA THR A 178 -57.80 14.92 36.49
C THR A 178 -56.34 14.95 36.94
N ARG A 179 -56.12 15.23 38.23
CA ARG A 179 -54.79 15.26 38.84
C ARG A 179 -54.47 13.86 39.38
N GLU A 180 -54.10 12.96 38.49
CA GLU A 180 -53.72 11.58 38.86
C GLU A 180 -52.20 11.41 38.74
N ALA A 181 -51.60 10.81 39.77
CA ALA A 181 -50.21 10.40 39.79
C ALA A 181 -50.16 8.87 39.90
N ILE A 182 -49.50 8.21 38.94
CA ILE A 182 -49.31 6.76 38.94
C ILE A 182 -47.87 6.49 39.36
N ILE A 183 -47.72 5.77 40.47
CA ILE A 183 -46.43 5.25 40.93
C ILE A 183 -46.34 3.80 40.47
N SER A 184 -45.46 3.53 39.50
CA SER A 184 -45.14 2.18 39.06
C SER A 184 -43.89 1.69 39.77
N SER A 185 -43.98 0.56 40.47
CA SER A 185 -42.83 -0.07 41.14
C SER A 185 -42.60 -1.48 40.59
N SER A 186 -41.35 -1.96 40.66
CA SER A 186 -41.01 -3.34 40.32
C SER A 186 -41.53 -4.37 41.33
N PHE A 187 -41.97 -3.92 42.51
CA PHE A 187 -42.45 -4.74 43.62
C PHE A 187 -43.76 -4.15 44.21
N GLU A 188 -44.49 -4.97 44.97
CA GLU A 188 -45.68 -4.51 45.68
C GLU A 188 -45.28 -3.63 46.88
N ILE A 189 -45.58 -2.34 46.82
CA ILE A 189 -45.28 -1.40 47.90
C ILE A 189 -46.24 -1.68 49.07
N SER A 190 -45.69 -2.03 50.23
CA SER A 190 -46.45 -2.26 51.45
C SER A 190 -47.20 -1.01 51.92
N GLU A 191 -48.29 -1.21 52.67
CA GLU A 191 -49.13 -0.10 53.15
C GLU A 191 -48.36 0.90 54.01
N GLU A 192 -47.39 0.42 54.80
CA GLU A 192 -46.48 1.27 55.61
C GLU A 192 -45.66 2.23 54.75
N LEU A 193 -45.13 1.74 53.62
CA LEU A 193 -44.34 2.54 52.70
C LEU A 193 -45.22 3.49 51.88
N ARG A 194 -46.43 3.08 51.50
CA ARG A 194 -47.42 3.97 50.85
C ARG A 194 -47.73 5.16 51.74
N GLN A 195 -47.93 4.93 53.04
CA GLN A 195 -48.17 5.99 54.02
C GLN A 195 -46.97 6.92 54.25
N GLN A 196 -45.75 6.49 53.93
CA GLN A 196 -44.55 7.36 53.94
C GLN A 196 -44.41 8.16 52.64
N ILE A 197 -44.77 7.58 51.49
CA ILE A 197 -44.59 8.19 50.16
C ILE A 197 -45.66 9.25 49.87
N ILE A 198 -46.92 8.94 50.16
CA ILE A 198 -48.08 9.82 49.92
C ILE A 198 -47.89 11.23 50.50
N PRO A 199 -47.51 11.42 51.79
CA PRO A 199 -47.39 12.76 52.37
C PRO A 199 -46.24 13.57 51.75
N VAL A 200 -45.10 12.94 51.45
CA VAL A 200 -43.94 13.62 50.84
C VAL A 200 -44.29 14.09 49.43
N LEU A 201 -44.97 13.25 48.64
CA LEU A 201 -45.41 13.63 47.31
C LEU A 201 -46.47 14.74 47.36
N ARG A 202 -47.44 14.67 48.27
CA ARG A 202 -48.46 15.72 48.45
C ARG A 202 -47.87 17.05 48.92
N GLN A 203 -46.78 17.03 49.68
CA GLN A 203 -46.11 18.24 50.14
C GLN A 203 -45.30 18.92 49.03
N GLU A 204 -44.65 18.13 48.17
CA GLU A 204 -43.79 18.65 47.11
C GLU A 204 -44.53 18.95 45.80
N LEU A 205 -45.66 18.30 45.55
CA LEU A 205 -46.52 18.52 44.38
C LEU A 205 -47.68 19.46 44.74
N VAL A 206 -47.97 20.42 43.87
CA VAL A 206 -49.01 21.44 44.12
C VAL A 206 -50.41 20.82 43.94
N GLY A 207 -51.04 20.47 45.06
CA GLY A 207 -52.48 20.20 45.15
C GLY A 207 -52.85 18.75 45.49
N ASP A 208 -54.11 18.56 45.89
CA ASP A 208 -54.69 17.26 46.20
C ASP A 208 -54.75 16.41 44.92
N MET A 209 -53.92 15.37 44.85
CA MET A 209 -53.84 14.43 43.71
C MET A 209 -54.20 13.03 44.17
N ASP A 210 -54.88 12.29 43.29
CA ASP A 210 -55.14 10.86 43.49
C ASP A 210 -53.89 10.06 43.10
N ILE A 211 -53.31 9.34 44.07
CA ILE A 211 -52.06 8.59 43.90
C ILE A 211 -52.41 7.11 43.76
N LYS A 212 -52.23 6.57 42.56
CA LYS A 212 -52.45 5.15 42.26
C LYS A 212 -51.10 4.42 42.25
N PHE A 213 -51.06 3.25 42.85
CA PHE A 213 -49.89 2.38 42.86
C PHE A 213 -50.11 1.23 41.88
N GLU A 214 -49.16 1.01 40.98
CA GLU A 214 -49.17 -0.06 39.98
C GLU A 214 -47.88 -0.88 40.10
N VAL A 215 -47.97 -2.21 39.97
CA VAL A 215 -46.79 -3.09 39.96
C VAL A 215 -46.43 -3.41 38.52
N LYS A 216 -45.20 -3.05 38.11
CA LYS A 216 -44.62 -3.34 36.80
C LYS A 216 -43.33 -4.15 36.96
N PRO A 217 -43.40 -5.48 36.92
CA PRO A 217 -42.23 -6.37 37.08
C PRO A 217 -41.13 -6.15 36.02
N ALA A 218 -41.46 -5.51 34.90
CA ALA A 218 -40.51 -5.16 33.84
C ALA A 218 -39.53 -4.03 34.23
N LEU A 219 -39.82 -3.28 35.31
CA LEU A 219 -38.88 -2.31 35.86
C LEU A 219 -37.84 -3.07 36.68
N ILE A 220 -36.55 -2.97 36.35
CA ILE A 220 -35.49 -3.60 37.16
C ILE A 220 -35.19 -2.69 38.35
N CYS A 221 -35.58 -3.13 39.56
CA CYS A 221 -35.32 -2.47 40.85
C CYS A 221 -35.51 -0.94 40.80
N GLY A 222 -36.76 -0.48 40.61
CA GLY A 222 -37.02 0.94 40.41
C GLY A 222 -38.44 1.39 40.68
N ILE A 223 -38.58 2.70 40.90
CA ILE A 223 -39.85 3.41 41.11
C ILE A 223 -39.97 4.48 40.03
N GLU A 224 -41.11 4.49 39.37
CA GLU A 224 -41.45 5.46 38.35
C GLU A 224 -42.68 6.25 38.77
N LEU A 225 -42.58 7.57 38.69
CA LEU A 225 -43.69 8.50 38.87
C LEU A 225 -44.14 9.02 37.51
N LYS A 226 -45.40 8.75 37.15
CA LYS A 226 -46.04 9.28 35.96
C LYS A 226 -47.16 10.25 36.36
N THR A 227 -47.07 11.48 35.87
CA THR A 227 -48.13 12.51 36.00
C THR A 227 -48.58 12.95 34.60
N SER A 228 -49.75 13.58 34.48
CA SER A 228 -50.39 14.00 33.22
C SER A 228 -49.48 14.82 32.29
N GLY A 229 -48.66 14.12 31.49
CA GLY A 229 -47.72 14.69 30.51
C GLY A 229 -46.23 14.48 30.81
N ARG A 230 -45.83 13.99 31.98
CA ARG A 230 -44.41 13.75 32.34
C ARG A 230 -44.19 12.44 33.09
N ARG A 231 -43.10 11.75 32.74
CA ARG A 231 -42.65 10.50 33.36
C ARG A 231 -41.28 10.74 33.97
N ILE A 232 -41.14 10.47 35.27
CA ILE A 232 -39.85 10.48 35.96
C ILE A 232 -39.62 9.07 36.46
N ALA A 233 -38.65 8.37 35.87
CA ALA A 233 -38.30 7.00 36.22
C ALA A 233 -36.99 6.98 37.00
N TRP A 234 -37.01 6.40 38.20
CA TRP A 234 -35.81 6.06 38.97
C TRP A 234 -35.69 4.54 39.00
N ASN A 235 -34.97 3.99 38.04
CA ASN A 235 -34.67 2.56 37.97
C ASN A 235 -33.16 2.36 37.81
N VAL A 236 -32.69 1.17 38.15
CA VAL A 236 -31.27 0.83 37.98
C VAL A 236 -30.89 0.80 36.49
N GLU A 237 -31.86 0.61 35.59
CA GLU A 237 -31.63 0.69 34.15
C GLU A 237 -31.07 2.05 33.70
N ASN A 238 -31.58 3.17 34.23
CA ASN A 238 -31.04 4.50 33.93
C ASN A 238 -29.61 4.70 34.47
N TYR A 239 -29.29 4.13 35.64
CA TYR A 239 -27.93 4.18 36.19
C TYR A 239 -26.96 3.28 35.43
N LEU A 240 -27.41 2.11 34.96
CA LEU A 240 -26.63 1.21 34.13
C LEU A 240 -26.35 1.83 32.76
N ASN A 241 -27.32 2.52 32.17
CA ASN A 241 -27.14 3.23 30.91
C ASN A 241 -26.12 4.39 31.05
N GLY A 242 -26.18 5.15 32.15
CA GLY A 242 -25.18 6.20 32.43
C GLY A 242 -23.78 5.64 32.69
N PHE A 243 -23.68 4.53 33.42
CA PHE A 243 -22.39 3.84 33.63
C PHE A 243 -21.83 3.25 32.33
N GLU A 244 -22.68 2.79 31.40
CA GLU A 244 -22.28 2.35 30.08
C GLU A 244 -21.69 3.49 29.24
N GLU A 245 -22.33 4.67 29.26
CA GLU A 245 -21.79 5.88 28.60
C GLU A 245 -20.44 6.28 29.20
N ASP A 246 -20.30 6.27 30.52
CA ASP A 246 -19.05 6.62 31.21
C ASP A 246 -17.93 5.59 30.96
N LEU A 247 -18.24 4.29 31.03
CA LEU A 247 -17.26 3.24 30.68
C LEU A 247 -16.89 3.31 29.20
N ALA A 248 -17.86 3.53 28.31
CA ALA A 248 -17.59 3.73 26.89
C ALA A 248 -16.64 4.92 26.68
N LEU A 249 -16.79 6.01 27.44
CA LEU A 249 -15.90 7.16 27.41
C LEU A 249 -14.50 6.85 27.97
N VAL A 250 -14.40 6.20 29.13
CA VAL A 250 -13.11 5.82 29.76
C VAL A 250 -12.31 4.88 28.87
N PHE A 251 -12.94 3.86 28.32
CA PHE A 251 -12.27 2.93 27.41
C PHE A 251 -11.93 3.58 26.06
N THR A 252 -12.71 4.56 25.59
CA THR A 252 -12.37 5.34 24.38
C THR A 252 -11.15 6.24 24.63
N ARG A 253 -11.02 6.79 25.84
CA ARG A 253 -9.85 7.58 26.25
C ARG A 253 -8.59 6.72 26.37
N ALA A 254 -8.71 5.52 26.94
CA ALA A 254 -7.60 4.55 27.04
C ALA A 254 -7.13 4.08 25.65
N ALA A 255 -8.05 3.87 24.69
CA ALA A 255 -7.72 3.51 23.32
C ALA A 255 -7.00 4.65 22.55
N ARG A 256 -7.40 5.91 22.76
CA ARG A 256 -6.71 7.08 22.16
C ARG A 256 -5.38 7.41 22.83
N GLY A 257 -5.21 7.09 24.11
CA GLY A 257 -3.98 7.32 24.86
C GLY A 257 -2.83 6.39 24.51
N ASN A 258 -3.06 5.37 23.68
CA ASN A 258 -2.05 4.37 23.31
C ASN A 258 -1.47 4.58 21.90
N VAL A 259 -1.47 5.82 21.39
CA VAL A 259 -0.67 6.20 20.23
C VAL A 259 0.75 6.56 20.71
N PRO A 260 1.77 5.72 20.51
CA PRO A 260 3.14 6.14 20.76
C PRO A 260 3.56 7.12 19.66
N MET A 261 3.54 8.41 19.97
CA MET A 261 4.36 9.40 19.29
C MET A 261 5.73 9.39 19.95
N SER A 262 6.68 8.61 19.41
CA SER A 262 8.10 8.97 19.30
C SER A 262 8.86 7.79 18.70
N ASN A 263 8.84 7.69 17.38
CA ASN A 263 9.90 7.02 16.64
C ASN A 263 10.90 8.13 16.29
N ASP A 264 11.74 8.52 17.26
CA ASP A 264 12.92 9.35 17.00
C ASP A 264 14.10 8.41 16.76
N PHE A 265 14.54 8.42 15.50
CA PHE A 265 15.85 7.97 15.03
C PHE A 265 16.94 8.97 15.44
#